data_AF-A0AA35UY66-F1
#
_entry.id   AF-A0AA35UY66-F1
#
_cell.length_a   1.000
_cell.length_b   1.000
_cell.length_c   1.000
_cell.angle_alpha   90.00
_cell.angle_beta   90.00
_cell.angle_gamma   90.00
#
_symmetry.space_group_name_H-M   'P 1'
#
loop_
_entity.id
_entity.type
_entity.pdbx_description
1 polymer ?
#
loop_
_entity_poly.entity_id
_entity_poly.type
_entity_poly.pdbx_seq_one_letter_code
_entity_poly.pdbx_strand_id
1 'polypeptide(L)'
;MPLDRMLRAHAPDHSPCVGHCTADENMFCLSCRRSKAEVDAWKTLSEGDRLATWDRLPGAIDSVGRNLMRLPLTTEDIGQIAGEILDEGGSWLAGFGQHWFRADTRVDDTAATSTSGDDITIRLDLAGKVRALAWARDGQKLADGVQSLPLVLVIPAARLTFPVHDAPAMLDDGQRDLGLGLASVRLLEEGGHCAIETPLARIEGAGVTADLAQSGAAATPDGLELNKNYALGVILMPASYS
;
A
#
# COMPACT_ATOMS: atom_id res chain seq x y z
N MET A 1 -12.83 -11.64 -9.77
CA MET A 1 -12.15 -12.84 -10.35
C MET A 1 -11.23 -13.33 -9.25
N PRO A 2 -11.07 -14.64 -8.96
CA PRO A 2 -10.20 -15.06 -7.86
C PRO A 2 -8.80 -14.44 -8.01
N LEU A 3 -8.27 -13.84 -6.94
CA LEU A 3 -7.00 -13.11 -6.95
C LEU A 3 -5.89 -13.91 -7.64
N ASP A 4 -5.78 -15.22 -7.37
CA ASP A 4 -4.82 -16.12 -8.04
C ASP A 4 -4.89 -16.09 -9.58
N ARG A 5 -6.09 -15.96 -10.14
CA ARG A 5 -6.29 -15.89 -11.59
C ARG A 5 -5.86 -14.53 -12.15
N MET A 6 -6.13 -13.44 -11.43
CA MET A 6 -5.63 -12.09 -11.80
C MET A 6 -4.10 -12.05 -11.75
N LEU A 7 -3.50 -12.59 -10.68
CA LEU A 7 -2.05 -12.66 -10.52
C LEU A 7 -1.38 -13.40 -11.67
N ARG A 8 -1.92 -14.57 -12.05
CA ARG A 8 -1.39 -15.36 -13.18
C ARG A 8 -1.60 -14.67 -14.53
N ALA A 9 -2.75 -14.02 -14.73
CA ALA A 9 -3.08 -13.35 -15.99
C ALA A 9 -2.16 -12.17 -16.28
N HIS A 10 -1.80 -11.38 -15.26
CA HIS A 10 -1.02 -10.16 -15.43
C HIS A 10 0.49 -10.32 -15.17
N ALA A 11 0.90 -11.43 -14.55
CA ALA A 11 2.30 -11.73 -14.25
C ALA A 11 3.25 -11.56 -15.46
N PRO A 12 2.93 -12.08 -16.67
CA PRO A 12 3.83 -11.97 -17.82
C PRO A 12 4.12 -10.53 -18.29
N ASP A 13 3.17 -9.61 -18.06
CA ASP A 13 3.28 -8.23 -18.54
C ASP A 13 3.89 -7.28 -17.49
N HIS A 14 3.93 -7.71 -16.22
CA HIS A 14 4.38 -6.89 -15.11
C HIS A 14 5.70 -7.38 -14.54
N SER A 15 6.71 -6.49 -14.52
CA SER A 15 7.96 -6.81 -13.83
C SER A 15 7.76 -6.82 -12.30
N PRO A 16 8.23 -7.85 -11.57
CA PRO A 16 8.16 -7.92 -10.09
C PRO A 16 9.11 -6.93 -9.39
N CYS A 17 9.80 -6.05 -10.14
CA CYS A 17 10.71 -5.05 -9.58
C CYS A 17 9.99 -4.08 -8.63
N VAL A 18 10.59 -3.82 -7.48
CA VAL A 18 10.14 -2.76 -6.56
C VAL A 18 10.83 -1.41 -6.78
N GLY A 19 11.68 -1.30 -7.81
CA GLY A 19 12.45 -0.08 -8.09
C GLY A 19 13.67 0.12 -7.20
N HIS A 20 14.15 -0.94 -6.54
CA HIS A 20 15.38 -0.94 -5.76
C HIS A 20 16.38 -1.90 -6.40
N CYS A 21 17.46 -1.37 -6.95
CA CYS A 21 18.44 -2.11 -7.76
C CYS A 21 19.76 -2.35 -7.00
N THR A 22 19.68 -2.73 -5.72
CA THR A 22 20.85 -3.19 -4.96
C THR A 22 20.86 -4.70 -4.96
N ALA A 23 22.01 -5.31 -5.23
CA ALA A 23 22.19 -6.77 -5.24
C ALA A 23 23.08 -7.24 -4.08
N ASP A 24 22.93 -8.51 -3.68
CA ASP A 24 23.85 -9.19 -2.77
C ASP A 24 25.14 -9.62 -3.50
N GLU A 25 26.04 -10.27 -2.76
CA GLU A 25 27.29 -10.83 -3.28
C GLU A 25 27.10 -11.85 -4.42
N ASN A 26 25.92 -12.48 -4.50
CA ASN A 26 25.55 -13.45 -5.52
C ASN A 26 24.76 -12.81 -6.67
N MET A 27 24.74 -11.48 -6.75
CA MET A 27 24.06 -10.70 -7.80
C MET A 27 22.53 -10.85 -7.81
N PHE A 28 21.91 -11.21 -6.68
CA PHE A 28 20.45 -11.18 -6.52
C PHE A 28 19.99 -9.86 -5.91
N CYS A 29 18.96 -9.26 -6.51
CA CYS A 29 18.32 -8.05 -5.99
C CYS A 29 17.87 -8.27 -4.53
N LEU A 30 18.25 -7.37 -3.62
CA LEU A 30 17.92 -7.45 -2.19
C LEU A 30 16.42 -7.34 -1.88
N SER A 31 15.59 -6.98 -2.86
CA SER A 31 14.15 -6.81 -2.68
C SER A 31 13.33 -7.82 -3.47
N CYS A 32 13.45 -7.85 -4.80
CA CYS A 32 12.66 -8.78 -5.61
C CYS A 32 13.30 -10.16 -5.81
N ARG A 33 14.51 -10.40 -5.27
CA ARG A 33 15.26 -11.68 -5.32
C ARG A 33 15.42 -12.30 -6.72
N ARG A 34 15.29 -11.49 -7.78
CA ARG A 34 15.74 -11.85 -9.12
C ARG A 34 17.23 -11.59 -9.26
N SER A 35 17.92 -12.45 -9.99
CA SER A 35 19.30 -12.20 -10.39
C SER A 35 19.39 -11.01 -11.34
N LYS A 36 20.57 -10.37 -11.40
CA LYS A 36 20.81 -9.29 -12.36
C LYS A 36 20.55 -9.73 -13.81
N ALA A 37 20.94 -10.96 -14.18
CA ALA A 37 20.70 -11.51 -15.52
C ALA A 37 19.19 -11.58 -15.85
N GLU A 38 18.35 -12.03 -14.91
CA GLU A 38 16.90 -12.06 -15.10
C GLU A 38 16.27 -10.67 -15.19
N VAL A 39 16.80 -9.71 -14.42
CA VAL A 39 16.35 -8.31 -14.50
C VAL A 39 16.65 -7.73 -15.88
N ASP A 40 17.88 -7.94 -16.38
CA ASP A 40 18.34 -7.42 -17.66
C ASP A 40 17.62 -8.10 -18.84
N ALA A 41 17.34 -9.40 -18.74
CA ALA A 41 16.66 -10.18 -19.78
C ALA A 41 15.11 -10.08 -19.74
N TRP A 42 14.51 -9.43 -18.74
CA TRP A 42 13.06 -9.51 -18.48
C TRP A 42 12.20 -9.27 -19.73
N LYS A 43 12.52 -8.23 -20.51
CA LYS A 43 11.76 -7.85 -21.72
C LYS A 43 11.87 -8.87 -22.86
N THR A 44 12.90 -9.70 -22.86
CA THR A 44 13.16 -10.71 -23.90
C THR A 44 12.80 -12.12 -23.47
N LEU A 45 12.50 -12.35 -22.18
CA LEU A 45 11.98 -13.62 -21.69
C LEU A 45 10.64 -13.96 -22.34
N SER A 46 10.40 -15.26 -22.55
CA SER A 46 9.10 -15.77 -22.93
C SER A 46 8.07 -15.54 -21.83
N GLU A 47 6.78 -15.56 -22.17
CA GLU A 47 5.70 -15.50 -21.19
C GLU A 47 5.81 -16.61 -20.14
N GLY A 48 6.12 -17.84 -20.57
CA GLY A 48 6.32 -18.99 -19.67
C GLY A 48 7.47 -18.78 -18.68
N ASP A 49 8.59 -18.21 -19.12
CA ASP A 49 9.73 -17.91 -18.23
C ASP A 49 9.41 -16.79 -17.23
N ARG A 50 8.63 -15.79 -17.67
CA ARG A 50 8.16 -14.72 -16.76
C ARG A 50 7.20 -15.27 -15.72
N LEU A 51 6.28 -16.16 -16.11
CA LEU A 51 5.37 -16.82 -15.19
C LEU A 51 6.14 -17.71 -14.20
N ALA A 52 7.09 -18.52 -14.68
CA ALA A 52 7.95 -19.34 -13.83
C ALA A 52 8.77 -18.49 -12.84
N THR A 53 9.21 -17.29 -13.27
CA THR A 53 9.84 -16.32 -12.37
C THR A 53 8.87 -15.91 -11.27
N TRP A 54 7.65 -15.51 -11.61
CA TRP A 54 6.64 -15.13 -10.62
C TRP A 54 6.32 -16.25 -9.62
N ASP A 55 6.18 -17.49 -10.10
CA ASP A 55 5.88 -18.66 -9.26
C ASP A 55 6.97 -18.94 -8.21
N ARG A 56 8.26 -18.70 -8.52
CA ARG A 56 9.37 -18.94 -7.58
C ARG A 56 9.65 -17.81 -6.59
N LEU A 57 9.15 -16.60 -6.85
CA LEU A 57 9.52 -15.40 -6.07
C LEU A 57 9.10 -15.45 -4.60
N PRO A 58 7.90 -15.92 -4.21
CA PRO A 58 7.48 -15.94 -2.82
C PRO A 58 8.50 -16.65 -1.92
N GLY A 59 8.86 -17.90 -2.26
CA GLY A 59 9.85 -18.68 -1.50
C GLY A 59 11.26 -18.09 -1.55
N ALA A 60 11.66 -17.46 -2.66
CA ALA A 60 12.94 -16.79 -2.75
C ALA A 60 13.03 -15.57 -1.82
N ILE A 61 11.95 -14.80 -1.67
CA ILE A 61 11.85 -13.65 -0.78
C ILE A 61 11.82 -14.12 0.69
N ASP A 62 11.01 -15.13 1.01
CA ASP A 62 10.96 -15.71 2.36
C ASP A 62 12.34 -16.24 2.82
N SER A 63 13.12 -16.82 1.90
CA SER A 63 14.43 -17.42 2.23
C SER A 63 15.46 -16.44 2.79
N VAL A 64 15.25 -15.13 2.58
CA VAL A 64 16.12 -14.06 3.10
C VAL A 64 15.45 -13.24 4.20
N GLY A 65 14.35 -13.74 4.78
CA GLY A 65 13.64 -13.11 5.88
C GLY A 65 12.88 -11.84 5.51
N ARG A 66 12.56 -11.63 4.23
CA ARG A 66 11.73 -10.51 3.77
C ARG A 66 10.27 -10.95 3.69
N ASN A 67 9.37 -10.01 3.88
CA ASN A 67 7.95 -10.28 4.02
C ASN A 67 7.04 -9.47 3.08
N LEU A 68 7.63 -8.78 2.10
CA LEU A 68 6.90 -8.00 1.11
C LEU A 68 7.21 -8.47 -0.31
N MET A 69 6.17 -8.66 -1.10
CA MET A 69 6.29 -8.98 -2.52
C MET A 69 5.36 -8.11 -3.34
N ARG A 70 5.89 -7.41 -4.34
CA ARG A 70 5.06 -6.68 -5.30
C ARG A 70 4.20 -7.66 -6.09
N LEU A 71 2.92 -7.35 -6.25
CA LEU A 71 2.00 -8.12 -7.07
C LEU A 71 1.86 -7.51 -8.48
N PRO A 72 1.56 -8.32 -9.51
CA PRO A 72 1.32 -7.87 -10.87
C PRO A 72 -0.12 -7.36 -11.05
N LEU A 73 -0.64 -6.57 -10.12
CA LEU A 73 -2.02 -6.08 -10.19
C LEU A 73 -2.10 -4.73 -10.92
N THR A 74 -3.13 -4.58 -11.74
CA THR A 74 -3.52 -3.29 -12.33
C THR A 74 -4.28 -2.45 -11.31
N THR A 75 -4.45 -1.16 -11.60
CA THR A 75 -5.28 -0.27 -10.77
C THR A 75 -6.73 -0.76 -10.71
N GLU A 76 -7.27 -1.30 -11.81
CA GLU A 76 -8.62 -1.85 -11.88
C GLU A 76 -8.75 -3.07 -10.97
N ASP A 77 -7.79 -4.01 -11.02
CA ASP A 77 -7.77 -5.16 -10.11
C ASP A 77 -7.74 -4.71 -8.65
N ILE A 78 -6.93 -3.70 -8.32
CA ILE A 78 -6.81 -3.17 -6.96
C ILE A 78 -8.14 -2.62 -6.46
N GLY A 79 -8.86 -1.86 -7.30
CA GLY A 79 -10.20 -1.34 -6.95
C GLY A 79 -11.20 -2.47 -6.72
N GLN A 80 -11.21 -3.48 -7.60
CA GLN A 80 -12.05 -4.67 -7.43
C GLN A 80 -11.75 -5.40 -6.12
N ILE A 81 -10.47 -5.69 -5.84
CA ILE A 81 -10.05 -6.41 -4.62
C ILE A 81 -10.37 -5.61 -3.36
N ALA A 82 -10.22 -4.28 -3.39
CA ALA A 82 -10.56 -3.44 -2.26
C ALA A 82 -12.04 -3.57 -1.88
N GLY A 83 -12.94 -3.59 -2.87
CA GLY A 83 -14.37 -3.86 -2.65
C GLY A 83 -14.64 -5.29 -2.16
N GLU A 84 -14.05 -6.30 -2.82
CA GLU A 84 -14.22 -7.71 -2.44
C GLU A 84 -13.77 -7.97 -0.99
N ILE A 85 -12.67 -7.35 -0.53
CA ILE A 85 -12.21 -7.47 0.86
C ILE A 85 -13.27 -7.01 1.86
N LEU A 86 -13.97 -5.91 1.60
CA LEU A 86 -15.04 -5.44 2.50
C LEU A 86 -16.26 -6.34 2.44
N ASP A 87 -16.65 -6.77 1.24
CA ASP A 87 -17.80 -7.66 1.03
C ASP A 87 -17.61 -9.01 1.74
N GLU A 88 -16.35 -9.45 1.91
CA GLU A 88 -15.95 -10.67 2.63
C GLU A 88 -15.75 -10.46 4.15
N GLY A 89 -16.00 -9.25 4.68
CA GLY A 89 -15.86 -8.93 6.11
C GLY A 89 -14.44 -8.54 6.54
N GLY A 90 -13.57 -8.21 5.58
CA GLY A 90 -12.29 -7.57 5.81
C GLY A 90 -12.41 -6.08 6.10
N SER A 91 -11.28 -5.38 6.05
CA SER A 91 -11.22 -3.94 6.36
C SER A 91 -10.12 -3.21 5.60
N TRP A 92 -10.23 -1.89 5.53
CA TRP A 92 -9.18 -0.99 5.05
C TRP A 92 -8.57 -0.27 6.24
N LEU A 93 -7.25 -0.13 6.25
CA LEU A 93 -6.49 0.64 7.22
C LEU A 93 -5.72 1.75 6.51
N ALA A 94 -5.85 2.98 7.01
CA ALA A 94 -5.11 4.12 6.51
C ALA A 94 -4.76 5.07 7.67
N GLY A 95 -3.62 5.75 7.56
CA GLY A 95 -3.14 6.59 8.65
C GLY A 95 -1.64 6.81 8.60
N PHE A 96 -1.07 7.22 9.73
CA PHE A 96 0.34 7.53 9.86
C PHE A 96 0.79 7.38 11.32
N GLY A 97 2.07 7.05 11.52
CA GLY A 97 2.61 6.97 12.88
C GLY A 97 1.85 5.94 13.71
N GLN A 98 1.34 6.38 14.87
CA GLN A 98 0.51 5.57 15.77
C GLN A 98 -0.99 5.74 15.52
N HIS A 99 -1.39 6.55 14.54
CA HIS A 99 -2.79 6.87 14.25
C HIS A 99 -3.25 6.14 13.00
N TRP A 100 -3.89 5.00 13.21
CA TRP A 100 -4.43 4.16 12.15
C TRP A 100 -5.93 4.07 12.29
N PHE A 101 -6.61 4.42 11.22
CA PHE A 101 -8.06 4.40 11.13
C PHE A 101 -8.49 3.21 10.31
N ARG A 102 -9.65 2.64 10.69
CA ARG A 102 -10.21 1.45 10.08
C ARG A 102 -11.57 1.75 9.49
N ALA A 103 -11.84 1.20 8.31
CA ALA A 103 -13.17 1.14 7.72
C ALA A 103 -13.45 -0.30 7.25
N ASP A 104 -14.64 -0.81 7.56
CA ASP A 104 -15.02 -2.21 7.35
C ASP A 104 -16.35 -2.37 6.61
N THR A 105 -17.03 -1.27 6.32
CA THR A 105 -18.32 -1.29 5.64
C THR A 105 -18.25 -0.49 4.35
N ARG A 106 -18.49 -1.15 3.23
CA ARG A 106 -18.48 -0.52 1.91
C ARG A 106 -19.60 0.51 1.78
N VAL A 107 -19.25 1.70 1.32
CA VAL A 107 -20.18 2.78 0.96
C VAL A 107 -20.37 2.81 -0.56
N ASP A 108 -19.27 2.82 -1.30
CA ASP A 108 -19.22 2.79 -2.76
C ASP A 108 -17.97 2.04 -3.26
N ASP A 109 -17.61 2.14 -4.54
CA ASP A 109 -16.44 1.47 -5.13
C ASP A 109 -15.09 1.97 -4.61
N THR A 110 -15.08 3.15 -4.01
CA THR A 110 -13.88 3.85 -3.53
C THR A 110 -13.96 4.24 -2.07
N ALA A 111 -15.11 4.09 -1.41
CA ALA A 111 -15.27 4.50 -0.02
C ALA A 111 -15.81 3.41 0.89
N ALA A 112 -15.32 3.43 2.12
CA ALA A 112 -15.77 2.59 3.20
C ALA A 112 -15.88 3.39 4.50
N THR A 113 -16.77 2.98 5.38
CA THR A 113 -16.98 3.55 6.72
C THR A 113 -16.70 2.53 7.82
N SER A 114 -16.44 3.02 9.04
CA SER A 114 -16.32 2.18 10.24
C SER A 114 -17.69 1.92 10.87
N THR A 115 -18.00 0.65 11.15
CA THR A 115 -19.15 0.30 12.02
C THR A 115 -18.85 0.49 13.50
N SER A 116 -17.57 0.63 13.87
CA SER A 116 -17.11 0.79 15.24
C SER A 116 -16.83 2.27 15.55
N GLY A 117 -17.82 2.94 16.13
CA GLY A 117 -17.69 4.09 17.05
C GLY A 117 -17.16 5.43 16.53
N ASP A 118 -16.18 5.44 15.64
CA ASP A 118 -15.38 6.64 15.34
C ASP A 118 -15.89 7.45 14.14
N ASP A 119 -17.00 7.01 13.53
CA ASP A 119 -17.64 7.60 12.34
C ASP A 119 -16.60 7.96 11.25
N ILE A 120 -15.68 7.03 11.01
CA ILE A 120 -14.58 7.20 10.08
C ILE A 120 -15.06 6.79 8.69
N THR A 121 -14.77 7.63 7.70
CA THR A 121 -14.83 7.29 6.28
C THR A 121 -13.42 7.30 5.68
N ILE A 122 -13.03 6.22 5.01
CA ILE A 122 -11.83 6.14 4.18
C ILE A 122 -12.28 6.11 2.72
N ARG A 123 -11.80 7.07 1.92
CA ARG A 123 -12.00 7.13 0.48
C ARG A 123 -10.69 6.95 -0.25
N LEU A 124 -10.59 5.93 -1.10
CA LEU A 124 -9.44 5.66 -1.95
C LEU A 124 -9.34 6.66 -3.10
N ASP A 125 -8.12 7.13 -3.37
CA ASP A 125 -7.75 7.79 -4.61
C ASP A 125 -6.80 6.86 -5.40
N LEU A 126 -7.37 6.15 -6.36
CA LEU A 126 -6.64 5.22 -7.21
C LEU A 126 -6.22 5.84 -8.56
N ALA A 127 -6.38 7.17 -8.75
CA ALA A 127 -6.04 7.83 -10.02
C ALA A 127 -4.53 7.76 -10.35
N GLY A 128 -3.68 7.52 -9.34
CA GLY A 128 -2.24 7.40 -9.47
C GLY A 128 -1.74 6.05 -10.00
N LYS A 129 -0.40 5.93 -10.15
CA LYS A 129 0.26 4.63 -10.41
C LYS A 129 0.40 3.84 -9.12
N VAL A 130 -0.73 3.34 -8.63
CA VAL A 130 -0.81 2.45 -7.47
C VAL A 130 -0.05 1.16 -7.72
N ARG A 131 0.56 0.61 -6.68
CA ARG A 131 1.10 -0.75 -6.67
C ARG A 131 0.59 -1.45 -5.43
N ALA A 132 0.24 -2.72 -5.59
CA ALA A 132 -0.05 -3.61 -4.47
C ALA A 132 1.19 -4.44 -4.12
N LEU A 133 1.45 -4.58 -2.82
CA LEU A 133 2.42 -5.52 -2.26
C LEU A 133 1.66 -6.50 -1.36
N ALA A 134 1.88 -7.81 -1.52
CA ALA A 134 1.47 -8.77 -0.50
C ALA A 134 2.40 -8.64 0.71
N TRP A 135 1.82 -8.65 1.91
CA TRP A 135 2.54 -8.51 3.17
C TRP A 135 2.32 -9.72 4.08
N ALA A 136 3.36 -10.53 4.24
CA ALA A 136 3.39 -11.61 5.21
C ALA A 136 3.64 -11.01 6.61
N ARG A 137 2.63 -11.07 7.49
CA ARG A 137 2.76 -10.59 8.87
C ARG A 137 2.54 -11.71 9.87
N ASP A 138 2.93 -11.46 11.12
CA ASP A 138 2.66 -12.36 12.26
C ASP A 138 3.18 -13.81 12.06
N GLY A 139 4.36 -13.94 11.45
CA GLY A 139 5.04 -15.23 11.24
C GLY A 139 4.61 -16.00 10.00
N GLN A 140 3.70 -15.44 9.19
CA GLN A 140 3.32 -16.00 7.90
C GLN A 140 4.43 -15.86 6.85
N LYS A 141 4.28 -16.61 5.76
CA LYS A 141 5.20 -16.60 4.62
C LYS A 141 4.47 -16.26 3.34
N LEU A 142 5.18 -15.62 2.42
CA LEU A 142 4.66 -15.32 1.09
C LEU A 142 4.34 -16.62 0.33
N ALA A 143 5.16 -17.66 0.51
CA ALA A 143 5.01 -18.95 -0.14
C ALA A 143 3.75 -19.74 0.29
N ASP A 144 3.14 -19.40 1.43
CA ASP A 144 1.95 -20.10 1.93
C ASP A 144 0.66 -19.66 1.19
N GLY A 145 0.74 -18.59 0.40
CA GLY A 145 -0.35 -18.11 -0.45
C GLY A 145 -0.50 -16.59 -0.38
N VAL A 146 0.05 -15.87 -1.36
CA VAL A 146 -0.01 -14.40 -1.42
C VAL A 146 -1.43 -13.82 -1.50
N GLN A 147 -2.40 -14.62 -1.93
CA GLN A 147 -3.79 -14.22 -2.12
C GLN A 147 -4.58 -14.08 -0.81
N SER A 148 -4.10 -14.70 0.27
CA SER A 148 -4.72 -14.58 1.59
C SER A 148 -3.99 -13.58 2.49
N LEU A 149 -2.98 -12.88 1.98
CA LEU A 149 -2.19 -11.92 2.73
C LEU A 149 -2.79 -10.51 2.62
N PRO A 150 -2.57 -9.64 3.63
CA PRO A 150 -2.83 -8.22 3.52
C PRO A 150 -2.15 -7.61 2.29
N LEU A 151 -2.86 -6.68 1.65
CA LEU A 151 -2.34 -5.93 0.52
C LEU A 151 -1.97 -4.52 0.96
N VAL A 152 -0.69 -4.19 0.83
CA VAL A 152 -0.16 -2.86 1.09
C VAL A 152 -0.17 -2.09 -0.22
N LEU A 153 -1.04 -1.07 -0.29
CA LEU A 153 -1.15 -0.18 -1.42
C LEU A 153 -0.17 0.98 -1.27
N VAL A 154 0.66 1.15 -2.29
CA VAL A 154 1.76 2.12 -2.28
C VAL A 154 1.85 2.88 -3.60
N ILE A 155 2.46 4.05 -3.56
CA ILE A 155 2.96 4.73 -4.76
C ILE A 155 4.49 4.86 -4.70
N PRO A 156 5.18 4.97 -5.85
CA PRO A 156 6.58 5.34 -5.87
C PRO A 156 6.79 6.71 -5.19
N ALA A 157 7.69 6.79 -4.20
CA ALA A 157 7.98 8.00 -3.43
C ALA A 157 8.40 9.19 -4.32
N ALA A 158 9.06 8.92 -5.45
CA ALA A 158 9.41 9.93 -6.46
C ALA A 158 8.20 10.59 -7.16
N ARG A 159 6.97 10.14 -6.87
CA ARG A 159 5.71 10.70 -7.39
C ARG A 159 4.93 11.45 -6.33
N LEU A 160 5.43 11.56 -5.11
CA LEU A 160 4.81 12.41 -4.10
C LEU A 160 4.88 13.86 -4.57
N THR A 161 3.73 14.52 -4.55
CA THR A 161 3.57 15.92 -4.96
C THR A 161 3.21 16.82 -3.78
N PHE A 162 3.11 16.26 -2.58
CA PHE A 162 2.68 17.01 -1.42
C PHE A 162 3.75 18.02 -1.01
N PRO A 163 3.45 19.34 -0.95
CA PRO A 163 4.29 20.25 -0.19
C PRO A 163 4.48 19.76 1.24
N VAL A 164 5.66 20.00 1.78
CA VAL A 164 6.01 19.67 3.15
C VAL A 164 5.96 20.95 3.95
N HIS A 165 5.05 21.00 4.92
CA HIS A 165 4.92 22.09 5.87
C HIS A 165 5.19 21.55 7.28
N ASP A 166 6.11 22.15 8.02
CA ASP A 166 6.41 21.79 9.42
C ASP A 166 5.57 22.61 10.43
N ALA A 167 4.73 23.50 9.92
CA ALA A 167 3.83 24.36 10.68
C ALA A 167 2.57 24.64 9.85
N PRO A 168 1.45 25.05 10.49
CA PRO A 168 0.22 25.28 9.76
C PRO A 168 0.37 26.30 8.61
N ALA A 169 -0.13 25.95 7.43
CA ALA A 169 -0.02 26.73 6.20
C ALA A 169 -1.32 26.69 5.39
N MET A 170 -1.64 27.79 4.69
CA MET A 170 -2.75 27.83 3.75
C MET A 170 -2.32 27.25 2.40
N LEU A 171 -3.16 26.39 1.83
CA LEU A 171 -2.99 25.84 0.49
C LEU A 171 -3.71 26.70 -0.56
N ASP A 172 -3.38 26.49 -1.83
CA ASP A 172 -3.92 27.26 -2.97
C ASP A 172 -5.44 27.07 -3.16
N ASP A 173 -5.99 25.95 -2.70
CA ASP A 173 -7.42 25.63 -2.72
C ASP A 173 -8.19 26.20 -1.52
N GLY A 174 -7.51 26.91 -0.62
CA GLY A 174 -8.10 27.51 0.57
C GLY A 174 -8.23 26.57 1.77
N GLN A 175 -7.77 25.32 1.66
CA GLN A 175 -7.65 24.42 2.81
C GLN A 175 -6.42 24.80 3.65
N ARG A 176 -6.44 24.43 4.93
CA ARG A 176 -5.32 24.69 5.85
C ARG A 176 -4.62 23.38 6.19
N ASP A 177 -3.37 23.22 5.78
CA ASP A 177 -2.50 22.15 6.25
C ASP A 177 -2.03 22.47 7.67
N LEU A 178 -2.12 21.51 8.60
CA LEU A 178 -1.71 21.66 9.99
C LEU A 178 -0.21 21.39 10.21
N GLY A 179 0.51 20.96 9.18
CA GLY A 179 1.96 20.96 9.14
C GLY A 179 2.61 19.75 9.80
N LEU A 180 2.34 18.54 9.28
CA LEU A 180 2.93 17.30 9.78
C LEU A 180 4.44 17.14 9.50
N GLY A 181 5.00 17.94 8.59
CA GLY A 181 6.39 17.80 8.14
C GLY A 181 6.64 16.55 7.29
N LEU A 182 5.59 15.97 6.68
CA LEU A 182 5.65 14.71 5.94
C LEU A 182 5.26 14.89 4.47
N ALA A 183 6.04 14.30 3.57
CA ALA A 183 5.76 14.34 2.12
C ALA A 183 4.71 13.31 1.66
N SER A 184 4.32 12.38 2.55
CA SER A 184 3.42 11.26 2.23
C SER A 184 2.10 11.32 2.97
N VAL A 185 1.89 12.31 3.82
CA VAL A 185 0.63 12.46 4.55
C VAL A 185 0.45 13.92 4.95
N ARG A 186 -0.80 14.39 4.93
CA ARG A 186 -1.18 15.70 5.45
C ARG A 186 -2.35 15.58 6.40
N LEU A 187 -2.44 16.53 7.31
CA LEU A 187 -3.60 16.76 8.14
C LEU A 187 -4.17 18.13 7.76
N LEU A 188 -5.38 18.13 7.20
CA LEU A 188 -6.05 19.30 6.68
C LEU A 188 -7.17 19.72 7.64
N GLU A 189 -7.34 21.03 7.82
CA GLU A 189 -8.46 21.65 8.52
C GLU A 189 -9.38 22.34 7.51
N GLU A 190 -10.65 21.93 7.49
CA GLU A 190 -11.65 22.33 6.52
C GLU A 190 -13.01 22.54 7.20
N GLY A 191 -13.53 23.77 7.21
CA GLY A 191 -14.87 24.05 7.73
C GLY A 191 -15.08 23.70 9.22
N GLY A 192 -14.01 23.63 10.01
CA GLY A 192 -14.05 23.21 11.42
C GLY A 192 -13.91 21.71 11.66
N HIS A 193 -13.69 20.92 10.60
CA HIS A 193 -13.37 19.50 10.64
C HIS A 193 -11.92 19.26 10.22
N CYS A 194 -11.37 18.10 10.56
CA CYS A 194 -10.07 17.67 10.09
C CYS A 194 -10.19 16.46 9.16
N ALA A 195 -9.28 16.37 8.20
CA ALA A 195 -9.13 15.25 7.30
C ALA A 195 -7.65 14.85 7.20
N ILE A 196 -7.37 13.57 7.03
CA ILE A 196 -6.02 13.10 6.70
C ILE A 196 -6.00 12.73 5.23
N GLU A 197 -4.98 13.21 4.51
CA GLU A 197 -4.72 12.80 3.14
C GLU A 197 -3.41 12.04 3.06
N THR A 198 -3.49 10.82 2.56
CA THR A 198 -2.36 10.00 2.09
C THR A 198 -2.34 10.05 0.56
N PRO A 199 -1.32 9.50 -0.12
CA PRO A 199 -1.25 9.57 -1.58
C PRO A 199 -2.29 8.67 -2.28
N LEU A 200 -3.02 7.84 -1.53
CA LEU A 200 -4.01 6.90 -2.07
C LEU A 200 -5.33 6.92 -1.30
N ALA A 201 -5.48 7.77 -0.30
CA ALA A 201 -6.71 7.84 0.47
C ALA A 201 -6.88 9.15 1.22
N ARG A 202 -8.13 9.53 1.37
CA ARG A 202 -8.61 10.56 2.28
C ARG A 202 -9.38 9.92 3.42
N ILE A 203 -9.14 10.37 4.64
CA ILE A 203 -9.73 9.84 5.88
C ILE A 203 -10.41 11.00 6.60
N GLU A 204 -11.69 10.84 6.93
CA GLU A 204 -12.52 11.86 7.57
C GLU A 204 -13.35 11.20 8.68
N GLY A 205 -13.73 11.96 9.71
CA GLY A 205 -14.61 11.46 10.78
C GLY A 205 -14.28 12.04 12.15
N ALA A 206 -15.05 11.64 13.17
CA ALA A 206 -14.96 12.21 14.51
C ALA A 206 -13.60 11.97 15.19
N GLY A 207 -12.90 10.89 14.84
CA GLY A 207 -11.57 10.57 15.35
C GLY A 207 -10.42 11.37 14.72
N VAL A 208 -10.66 12.12 13.63
CA VAL A 208 -9.64 12.91 12.96
C VAL A 208 -9.64 14.32 13.53
N THR A 209 -8.62 14.68 14.30
CA THR A 209 -8.56 15.96 15.04
C THR A 209 -7.22 16.67 14.82
N ALA A 210 -7.19 17.98 15.12
CA ALA A 210 -5.99 18.80 14.98
C ALA A 210 -4.84 18.37 15.93
N ASP A 211 -5.15 17.74 17.06
CA ASP A 211 -4.15 17.27 18.03
C ASP A 211 -3.24 16.18 17.46
N LEU A 212 -3.67 15.50 16.41
CA LEU A 212 -2.87 14.51 15.69
C LEU A 212 -1.60 15.13 15.08
N ALA A 213 -1.54 16.45 14.87
CA ALA A 213 -0.33 17.11 14.42
C ALA A 213 0.82 17.04 15.45
N GLN A 214 0.50 16.83 16.73
CA GLN A 214 1.47 16.86 17.83
C GLN A 214 2.17 15.50 18.03
N SER A 215 1.69 14.42 17.41
CA SER A 215 2.19 13.06 17.66
C SER A 215 3.47 12.70 16.90
N GLY A 216 3.93 13.54 15.98
CA GLY A 216 5.22 13.39 15.31
C GLY A 216 5.23 12.39 14.14
N ALA A 217 6.43 12.21 13.58
CA ALA A 217 6.69 11.71 12.22
C ALA A 217 6.27 10.25 11.92
N ALA A 218 6.22 9.94 10.61
CA ALA A 218 5.75 8.69 10.02
C ALA A 218 6.43 7.44 10.59
N ALA A 219 5.60 6.54 11.15
CA ALA A 219 5.88 5.12 11.26
C ALA A 219 4.94 4.37 10.32
N THR A 220 5.44 3.30 9.70
CA THR A 220 4.62 2.23 9.15
C THR A 220 4.11 1.35 10.29
N PRO A 221 3.04 0.56 10.11
CA PRO A 221 2.65 -0.42 11.12
C PRO A 221 3.80 -1.35 11.48
N ASP A 222 3.80 -1.82 12.73
CA ASP A 222 4.83 -2.73 13.23
C ASP A 222 5.01 -3.95 12.30
N GLY A 223 6.27 -4.26 11.99
CA GLY A 223 6.63 -5.39 11.12
C GLY A 223 6.49 -5.13 9.60
N LEU A 224 6.04 -3.94 9.18
CA LEU A 224 6.02 -3.55 7.77
C LEU A 224 7.37 -2.93 7.35
N GLU A 225 8.22 -3.71 6.67
CA GLU A 225 9.52 -3.23 6.17
C GLU A 225 9.42 -2.59 4.78
N LEU A 226 8.77 -1.43 4.68
CA LEU A 226 8.58 -0.78 3.38
C LEU A 226 9.88 -0.18 2.82
N ASN A 227 10.15 -0.41 1.53
CA ASN A 227 11.28 0.22 0.85
C ASN A 227 11.08 1.75 0.76
N LYS A 228 12.13 2.53 1.03
CA LYS A 228 12.11 4.02 0.92
C LYS A 228 11.65 4.58 -0.43
N ASN A 229 11.69 3.79 -1.50
CA ASN A 229 11.18 4.17 -2.81
C ASN A 229 9.66 4.10 -2.91
N TYR A 230 8.97 3.70 -1.84
CA TYR A 230 7.52 3.67 -1.74
C TYR A 230 7.03 4.57 -0.61
N ALA A 231 5.88 5.18 -0.86
CA ALA A 231 5.05 5.81 0.13
C ALA A 231 3.84 4.92 0.38
N LEU A 232 3.56 4.65 1.66
CA LEU A 232 2.37 3.93 2.08
C LEU A 232 1.14 4.82 1.89
N GLY A 233 0.07 4.25 1.35
CA GLY A 233 -1.24 4.90 1.32
C GLY A 233 -2.25 4.17 2.19
N VAL A 234 -2.53 2.90 1.84
CA VAL A 234 -3.60 2.11 2.47
C VAL A 234 -3.15 0.66 2.61
N ILE A 235 -3.68 -0.04 3.60
CA ILE A 235 -3.56 -1.49 3.74
C ILE A 235 -4.95 -2.10 3.66
N LEU A 236 -5.13 -3.05 2.76
CA LEU A 236 -6.34 -3.86 2.66
C LEU A 236 -6.12 -5.13 3.48
N MET A 237 -6.94 -5.32 4.50
CA MET A 237 -6.86 -6.41 5.47
C MET A 237 -7.97 -7.43 5.18
N PRO A 238 -7.64 -8.67 4.76
CA PRO A 238 -8.62 -9.73 4.64
C PRO A 238 -9.33 -10.02 5.97
N ALA A 239 -10.51 -10.65 5.91
CA ALA A 239 -11.30 -10.99 7.09
C ALA A 239 -10.54 -11.86 8.12
N SER A 240 -9.59 -12.67 7.67
CA SER A 240 -8.72 -13.48 8.55
C SER A 240 -7.77 -12.66 9.44
N TYR A 241 -7.66 -11.35 9.23
CA TYR A 241 -6.86 -10.42 10.04
C TYR A 241 -7.69 -9.28 10.64
N SER A 242 -9.01 -9.33 10.43
CA SER A 242 -9.95 -8.28 10.83
C SER A 242 -10.49 -8.51 12.23
#